data_AF-A0A497LMH5-F1
#
_entry.id   AF-A0A497LMH5-F1
#
_cell.length_a   1.000
_cell.length_b   1.000
_cell.length_c   1.000
_cell.angle_alpha   90.00
_cell.angle_beta   90.00
_cell.angle_gamma   90.00
#
_symmetry.space_group_name_H-M   'P 1'
#
loop_
_entity.id
_entity.type
_entity.pdbx_description
1 polymer ?
#
loop_
_entity_poly.entity_id
_entity_poly.type
_entity_poly.pdbx_seq_one_letter_code
_entity_poly.pdbx_strand_id
1 'polypeptide(L)' 'MEKTKVVGLTFIIIGLALVLHHYIFWQRIADLKDMMHHEFFEAIFFTAGITLLISACVKQNKRESEAK' A
#
# COMPACT_ATOMS: atom_id res chain seq x y z
N MET A 1 -17.42 5.59 -0.83
CA MET A 1 -16.11 5.28 -0.23
C MET A 1 -15.32 6.58 -0.14
N GLU A 2 -14.72 6.95 1.00
CA GLU A 2 -13.95 8.20 1.08
C GLU A 2 -12.77 8.13 0.09
N LYS A 3 -12.49 9.23 -0.64
CA LYS A 3 -11.46 9.27 -1.69
C LYS A 3 -10.10 8.74 -1.18
N THR A 4 -9.77 9.03 0.08
CA THR A 4 -8.56 8.55 0.76
C THR A 4 -8.50 7.03 0.89
N LYS A 5 -9.64 6.37 1.18
CA LYS A 5 -9.72 4.90 1.25
C LYS A 5 -9.50 4.26 -0.11
N VAL A 6 -10.07 4.87 -1.16
CA VAL A 6 -9.90 4.39 -2.55
C VAL A 6 -8.43 4.49 -2.96
N VAL A 7 -7.79 5.66 -2.75
CA VAL A 7 -6.37 5.86 -3.07
C VAL A 7 -5.47 4.92 -2.27
N GLY A 8 -5.74 4.74 -0.97
CA GLY A 8 -4.98 3.79 -0.14
C GLY A 8 -5.09 2.36 -0.64
N LEU A 9 -6.30 1.92 -1.02
CA LEU A 9 -6.52 0.60 -1.59
C LEU A 9 -5.82 0.43 -2.95
N THR A 10 -5.86 1.46 -3.80
CA THR A 10 -5.15 1.46 -5.09
C THR A 10 -3.65 1.26 -4.90
N PHE A 11 -3.02 1.94 -3.94
CA PHE A 11 -1.60 1.73 -3.66
C PHE A 11 -1.27 0.32 -3.18
N ILE A 12 -2.12 -0.28 -2.35
CA ILE A 12 -1.93 -1.68 -1.94
C ILE A 12 -2.02 -2.63 -3.15
N ILE A 13 -3.00 -2.42 -4.04
CA ILE A 13 -3.16 -3.24 -5.24
C ILE A 13 -1.94 -3.09 -6.17
N ILE A 14 -1.43 -1.87 -6.35
CA ILE A 14 -0.23 -1.63 -7.15
C ILE A 14 1.00 -2.31 -6.54
N GLY A 15 1.19 -2.20 -5.21
CA GLY A 15 2.26 -2.91 -4.50
C GLY A 15 2.18 -4.42 -4.71
N LEU A 16 1.00 -5.02 -4.57
CA LEU A 16 0.76 -6.44 -4.85
C LEU A 16 1.06 -6.83 -6.30
N ALA A 17 0.67 -5.99 -7.25
CA ALA A 17 0.94 -6.24 -8.67
C ALA A 17 2.44 -6.22 -8.98
N LEU A 18 3.20 -5.35 -8.32
CA LEU A 18 4.66 -5.31 -8.45
C LEU A 18 5.32 -6.56 -7.87
N VAL A 19 4.90 -7.02 -6.69
CA VAL A 19 5.37 -8.29 -6.10
C VAL A 19 5.12 -9.47 -7.06
N LEU A 20 3.92 -9.52 -7.64
CA LEU A 20 3.54 -10.56 -8.62
C LEU A 20 4.38 -10.47 -9.89
N HIS A 21 4.58 -9.27 -10.42
CA HIS A 21 5.45 -9.04 -11.57
C HIS A 21 6.88 -9.50 -11.27
N HIS A 22 7.42 -9.14 -10.11
CA HIS A 22 8.77 -9.54 -9.71
C HIS A 22 8.90 -11.07 -9.60
N TYR A 23 7.92 -11.72 -8.95
CA TYR A 23 7.90 -13.17 -8.78
C TYR A 23 7.85 -13.93 -10.12
N ILE A 24 7.02 -13.48 -11.08
CA ILE A 24 6.85 -14.14 -12.38
C ILE A 24 8.10 -14.00 -13.26
N PHE A 25 8.71 -12.81 -13.29
CA PHE A 25 9.82 -12.53 -14.20
C PHE A 25 11.19 -12.97 -13.67
N TRP A 26 11.42 -12.83 -12.36
CA TRP A 26 12.74 -13.10 -11.77
C TRP A 26 12.83 -14.38 -10.93
N GLN A 27 11.69 -15.04 -10.63
CA GLN A 27 11.61 -16.29 -9.83
C GLN A 27 12.31 -16.20 -8.46
N ARG A 28 12.66 -14.98 -8.01
CA ARG A 28 13.42 -14.72 -6.79
C ARG A 28 12.71 -13.61 -6.03
N ILE A 29 12.33 -13.90 -4.80
CA ILE A 29 11.51 -13.02 -3.96
C ILE A 29 12.36 -11.91 -3.32
N ALA A 30 13.67 -12.12 -3.17
CA ALA A 30 14.59 -11.15 -2.60
C ALA A 30 15.96 -11.22 -3.28
N ASP A 31 16.41 -10.12 -3.89
CA ASP A 31 17.76 -9.98 -4.45
C ASP A 31 18.31 -8.58 -4.17
N LEU A 32 19.54 -8.47 -3.64
CA LEU A 32 20.17 -7.17 -3.37
C LEU A 32 20.21 -6.25 -4.60
N LYS A 33 20.27 -6.82 -5.81
CA LYS A 33 20.28 -6.04 -7.05
C LYS A 33 18.90 -5.48 -7.40
N ASP A 34 17.84 -6.21 -7.07
CA ASP A 34 16.44 -5.77 -7.28
C ASP A 34 15.89 -4.97 -6.10
N MET A 35 16.52 -5.05 -4.94
CA MET A 35 16.12 -4.35 -3.72
C MET A 35 16.00 -2.83 -3.93
N MET A 36 16.84 -2.25 -4.79
CA MET A 36 16.82 -0.81 -5.10
C MET A 36 15.71 -0.39 -6.07
N HIS A 37 15.04 -1.32 -6.74
CA HIS A 37 14.01 -1.01 -7.72
C HIS A 37 12.69 -1.66 -7.32
N HIS A 38 12.55 -2.97 -7.47
CA HIS A 38 11.27 -3.63 -7.28
C HIS A 38 10.84 -3.64 -5.80
N GLU A 39 11.69 -4.14 -4.91
CA GLU A 39 11.34 -4.29 -3.49
C GLU A 39 11.18 -2.93 -2.79
N PHE A 40 11.98 -1.93 -3.18
CA PHE A 40 11.86 -0.57 -2.64
C PHE A 40 10.53 0.10 -3.04
N PHE A 41 10.13 0.01 -4.31
CA PHE A 41 8.86 0.57 -4.75
C PHE A 41 7.67 -0.18 -4.14
N GLU A 42 7.73 -1.51 -4.05
CA GLU A 42 6.73 -2.33 -3.37
C GLU A 42 6.54 -1.87 -1.92
N ALA A 43 7.63 -1.72 -1.16
CA ALA A 43 7.59 -1.25 0.21
C ALA A 43 6.99 0.16 0.34
N ILE A 44 7.33 1.08 -0.57
CA ILE A 44 6.73 2.42 -0.61
C ILE A 44 5.22 2.34 -0.85
N PHE A 45 4.78 1.59 -1.85
CA PHE A 45 3.36 1.48 -2.20
C PHE A 45 2.55 0.84 -1.07
N PHE A 46 3.07 -0.22 -0.43
CA PHE A 46 2.41 -0.80 0.74
C PHE A 46 2.36 0.17 1.91
N THR A 47 3.48 0.82 2.24
CA THR A 47 3.54 1.76 3.37
C THR A 47 2.59 2.94 3.16
N ALA A 48 2.59 3.54 1.97
CA ALA A 48 1.68 4.62 1.61
C ALA A 48 0.22 4.18 1.64
N GLY A 49 -0.10 3.01 1.07
CA GLY A 49 -1.45 2.46 1.04
C GLY A 49 -2.02 2.17 2.43
N ILE A 50 -1.24 1.49 3.28
CA ILE A 50 -1.60 1.19 4.67
C ILE A 50 -1.77 2.48 5.48
N THR A 51 -0.85 3.44 5.35
CA THR A 51 -0.91 4.72 6.07
C THR A 51 -2.18 5.50 5.72
N LEU A 52 -2.55 5.54 4.44
CA LEU A 52 -3.78 6.21 3.99
C LEU A 52 -5.04 5.51 4.52
N LEU A 53 -5.06 4.18 4.58
CA LEU A 53 -6.17 3.42 5.15
C LEU A 53 -6.32 3.65 6.66
N ILE A 54 -5.20 3.63 7.41
CA ILE A 54 -5.19 3.93 8.84
C ILE A 54 -5.68 5.35 9.09
N SER A 55 -5.15 6.33 8.35
CA SER A 55 -5.54 7.74 8.47
C SER A 55 -7.04 7.93 8.21
N ALA A 56 -7.58 7.28 7.17
CA ALA A 56 -9.00 7.32 6.88
C ALA A 56 -9.86 6.64 7.97
N CYS A 57 -9.38 5.56 8.59
CA CYS A 57 -10.05 4.90 9.70
C CYS A 57 -10.08 5.77 10.95
N VAL A 58 -8.94 6.36 11.34
CA VAL A 58 -8.84 7.29 12.47
C VAL A 58 -9.75 8.51 12.27
N LYS A 59 -9.77 9.09 11.06
CA LYS A 59 -10.65 10.21 10.72
C LYS A 59 -12.13 9.85 10.79
N GLN A 60 -12.50 8.62 10.45
CA GLN A 60 -13.88 8.16 10.57
C GLN A 60 -14.28 8.01 12.05
N ASN A 61 -13.45 7.36 12.87
CA ASN A 61 -13.71 7.19 14.30
C ASN A 61 -13.86 8.53 15.03
N LYS A 62 -13.03 9.53 14.68
CA LYS A 62 -13.13 10.88 15.26
C LYS A 62 -14.47 11.56 14.94
N ARG A 63 -14.96 11.43 13.70
CA ARG A 63 -16.27 11.98 13.30
C ARG A 63 -17.43 11.30 14.02
N GLU A 64 -17.33 9.99 14.23
CA GLU A 64 -18.33 9.23 14.98
C GLU A 64 -18.34 9.59 16.48
N SER A 65 -17.19 9.93 17.08
CA SER A 65 -17.12 10.39 18.47
C SER A 65 -17.63 11.81 18.69
N GLU A 66 -17.50 12.71 17.69
CA GLU A 66 -17.98 14.10 17.78
C GLU A 66 -19.48 14.24 17.48
N ALA A 67 -20.09 13.25 16.82
CA ALA A 67 -21.52 13.22 16.51
C ALA A 67 -22.38 12.63 17.65
N LYS A 68 -21.77 12.22 18.76
CA LYS A 68 -22.38 11.56 19.91
C LYS A 68 -22.45 12.50 21.11
#